data_AF-A0A182HS36-F1
#
_entry.id   AF-A0A182HS36-F1
#
_cell.length_a   1.000
_cell.length_b   1.000
_cell.length_c   1.000
_cell.angle_alpha   90.00
_cell.angle_beta   90.00
_cell.angle_gamma   90.00
#
_symmetry.space_group_name_H-M   'P 1'
#
loop_
_entity.id
_entity.type
_entity.pdbx_description
1 polymer ?
#
loop_
_entity_poly.entity_id
_entity_poly.type
_entity_poly.pdbx_seq_one_letter_code
_entity_poly.pdbx_strand_id
1 'polypeptide(L)'
;MIVRHVSLLVSFILGTGLDSVCCSICLYHGFHSKFFTDLNFIIEDFDSASWSVVAYQQPDLPYRTPYHLPRDIAAHRNCYSYTLRTRLGVILMELVCREVAGTPYETFEILTRPNGMYFIAAKGQQEVREFRIVHVMQLTKTMVLLVSCATKRRTYGVLVLNRAPPDAEDEGQVRKLIESKLPDPLYRWMNYTVTSAGSDGERCRCGNDFVLNLDAHYDKRKGFVLVTLAATIVLLGVVKILKRFL
;
A
#
# COMPACT_ATOMS: atom_id res chain seq x y z
N MET A 1 -52.66 -0.85 16.41
CA MET A 1 -51.92 -1.60 15.37
C MET A 1 -50.75 -0.81 14.78
N ILE A 2 -50.89 0.50 14.54
CA ILE A 2 -49.85 1.37 13.94
C ILE A 2 -48.55 1.44 14.76
N VAL A 3 -48.64 1.47 16.10
CA VAL A 3 -47.47 1.60 17.00
C VAL A 3 -46.52 0.41 16.93
N ARG A 4 -47.03 -0.82 16.68
CA ARG A 4 -46.19 -2.01 16.50
C ARG A 4 -45.41 -1.98 15.19
N HIS A 5 -45.97 -1.38 14.14
CA HIS A 5 -45.30 -1.26 12.84
C HIS A 5 -44.24 -0.16 12.83
N VAL A 6 -44.46 0.94 13.56
CA VAL A 6 -43.44 1.98 13.74
C VAL A 6 -42.26 1.47 14.57
N SER A 7 -42.52 0.66 15.61
CA SER A 7 -41.44 0.07 16.41
C SER A 7 -40.60 -0.94 15.61
N LEU A 8 -41.22 -1.74 14.73
CA LEU A 8 -40.49 -2.62 13.81
C LEU A 8 -39.67 -1.83 12.79
N LEU A 9 -40.20 -0.73 12.25
CA LEU A 9 -39.49 0.12 11.30
C LEU A 9 -38.31 0.85 11.96
N VAL A 10 -38.48 1.33 13.20
CA VAL A 10 -37.41 1.96 14.00
C VAL A 10 -36.36 0.94 14.41
N SER A 11 -36.74 -0.30 14.75
CA SER A 11 -35.80 -1.41 14.94
C SER A 11 -35.11 -1.86 13.65
N PHE A 12 -35.75 -1.72 12.49
CA PHE A 12 -35.12 -2.00 11.19
C PHE A 12 -34.16 -0.87 10.79
N ILE A 13 -34.49 0.40 11.07
CA ILE A 13 -33.63 1.56 10.79
C ILE A 13 -32.46 1.63 11.78
N LEU A 14 -32.67 1.33 13.06
CA LEU A 14 -31.60 1.14 14.05
C LEU A 14 -30.82 -0.17 13.81
N GLY A 15 -31.47 -1.19 13.26
CA GLY A 15 -30.87 -2.47 12.86
C GLY A 15 -30.09 -2.41 11.54
N THR A 16 -30.37 -1.44 10.67
CA THR A 16 -29.51 -1.09 9.52
C THR A 16 -28.33 -0.20 9.94
N GLY A 17 -28.37 0.32 11.17
CA GLY A 17 -27.24 0.97 11.85
C GLY A 17 -26.30 -0.03 12.55
N LEU A 18 -26.63 -1.33 12.56
CA LEU A 18 -25.61 -2.36 12.70
C LEU A 18 -24.83 -2.34 11.39
N ASP A 19 -23.80 -1.49 11.40
CA ASP A 19 -22.55 -1.70 10.70
C ASP A 19 -22.28 -3.20 10.67
N SER A 20 -22.71 -3.85 9.58
CA SER A 20 -22.50 -5.25 9.33
C SER A 20 -21.03 -5.48 9.63
N VAL A 21 -20.75 -6.30 10.64
CA VAL A 21 -19.40 -6.67 11.08
C VAL A 21 -18.81 -7.55 9.98
N CYS A 22 -18.63 -6.98 8.80
CA CYS A 22 -17.79 -7.46 7.73
C CYS A 22 -16.37 -7.14 8.19
N CYS A 23 -15.88 -7.99 9.08
CA CYS A 23 -14.50 -8.02 9.53
C CYS A 23 -13.57 -7.83 8.31
N SER A 24 -12.61 -6.91 8.42
CA SER A 24 -11.47 -6.84 7.50
C SER A 24 -10.89 -8.25 7.32
N ILE A 25 -10.35 -8.60 6.15
CA ILE A 25 -9.71 -9.90 5.88
C ILE A 25 -8.69 -10.26 6.98
N CYS A 26 -8.11 -9.23 7.58
CA CYS A 26 -7.16 -9.29 8.69
C CYS A 26 -7.76 -9.46 10.11
N LEU A 27 -9.08 -9.46 10.27
CA LEU A 27 -9.80 -9.75 11.52
C LEU A 27 -10.47 -11.13 11.50
N TYR A 28 -10.92 -11.60 10.34
CA TYR A 28 -11.69 -12.85 10.22
C TYR A 28 -10.81 -14.10 10.16
N HIS A 29 -9.61 -13.98 9.60
CA HIS A 29 -8.73 -15.11 9.42
C HIS A 29 -7.61 -15.03 10.46
N GLY A 30 -7.68 -15.89 11.46
CA GLY A 30 -6.59 -16.13 12.40
C GLY A 30 -5.38 -16.71 11.66
N PHE A 31 -4.60 -15.86 11.01
CA PHE A 31 -3.42 -16.19 10.20
C PHE A 31 -2.18 -16.53 11.04
N HIS A 32 -2.40 -17.01 12.26
CA HIS A 32 -1.46 -16.94 13.37
C HIS A 32 -0.43 -18.08 13.40
N SER A 33 -0.32 -18.95 12.39
CA SER A 33 0.66 -20.07 12.41
C SER A 33 1.44 -20.29 11.11
N LYS A 34 0.99 -19.76 9.95
CA LYS A 34 1.68 -19.94 8.66
C LYS A 34 2.35 -18.66 8.12
N PHE A 35 2.28 -17.55 8.86
CA PHE A 35 2.69 -16.21 8.40
C PHE A 35 3.69 -15.53 9.35
N PHE A 36 4.70 -16.27 9.79
CA PHE A 36 5.75 -15.79 10.70
C PHE A 36 7.14 -15.78 10.06
N THR A 37 7.24 -15.74 8.72
CA THR A 37 8.57 -15.60 8.13
C THR A 37 9.07 -14.19 8.41
N ASP A 38 10.11 -14.06 9.23
CA ASP A 38 10.75 -12.78 9.50
C ASP A 38 11.31 -12.24 8.19
N LEU A 39 10.78 -11.11 7.75
CA LEU A 39 11.21 -10.46 6.52
C LEU A 39 12.69 -10.04 6.63
N ASN A 40 13.19 -9.72 7.83
CA ASN A 40 14.61 -9.42 8.03
C ASN A 40 15.49 -10.61 7.67
N PHE A 41 15.11 -11.81 8.13
CA PHE A 41 15.85 -13.04 7.82
C PHE A 41 15.88 -13.32 6.32
N ILE A 42 14.75 -13.12 5.62
CA ILE A 42 14.68 -13.32 4.16
C ILE A 42 15.54 -12.30 3.39
N ILE A 43 15.67 -11.08 3.91
CA ILE A 43 16.49 -10.01 3.33
C ILE A 43 17.99 -10.30 3.56
N GLU A 44 18.37 -10.75 4.75
CA GLU A 44 19.78 -10.95 5.14
C GLU A 44 20.42 -12.19 4.50
N ASP A 45 19.65 -13.22 4.18
CA ASP A 45 20.16 -14.52 3.71
C ASP A 45 20.68 -14.49 2.24
N PHE A 46 20.69 -13.33 1.54
CA PHE A 46 20.99 -13.27 0.10
C PHE A 46 21.73 -12.01 -0.40
N ASP A 47 22.54 -12.20 -1.45
CA ASP A 47 23.45 -11.17 -2.01
C ASP A 47 22.76 -10.05 -2.82
N SER A 48 21.51 -10.23 -3.27
CA SER A 48 20.79 -9.23 -4.08
C SER A 48 19.73 -8.50 -3.26
N ALA A 49 19.86 -7.17 -3.20
CA ALA A 49 18.88 -6.30 -2.56
C ALA A 49 17.69 -5.94 -3.45
N SER A 50 17.67 -6.33 -4.74
CA SER A 50 16.66 -5.95 -5.72
C SER A 50 15.57 -7.02 -5.87
N TRP A 51 14.31 -6.58 -5.84
CA TRP A 51 13.12 -7.42 -5.85
C TRP A 51 12.15 -6.95 -6.94
N SER A 52 11.90 -7.78 -7.94
CA SER A 52 10.88 -7.52 -8.95
C SER A 52 9.47 -7.67 -8.37
N VAL A 53 8.54 -6.82 -8.83
CA VAL A 53 7.13 -6.94 -8.44
C VAL A 53 6.45 -7.91 -9.38
N VAL A 54 6.06 -9.08 -8.88
CA VAL A 54 5.46 -10.17 -9.69
C VAL A 54 3.93 -10.13 -9.65
N ALA A 55 3.36 -9.68 -8.53
CA ALA A 55 1.93 -9.43 -8.44
C ALA A 55 1.64 -8.33 -7.43
N TYR A 56 0.53 -7.62 -7.62
CA TYR A 56 0.15 -6.54 -6.71
C TYR A 56 -1.37 -6.34 -6.65
N GLN A 57 -1.81 -5.77 -5.52
CA GLN A 57 -3.14 -5.20 -5.33
C GLN A 57 -2.97 -3.89 -4.57
N GLN A 58 -3.47 -2.81 -5.17
CA GLN A 58 -3.45 -1.50 -4.53
C GLN A 58 -4.63 -1.38 -3.54
N PRO A 59 -4.38 -0.93 -2.28
CA PRO A 59 -5.44 -0.61 -1.34
C PRO A 59 -6.11 0.72 -1.70
N ASP A 60 -7.43 0.80 -1.50
CA ASP A 60 -8.17 2.06 -1.59
C ASP A 60 -7.96 2.90 -0.33
N LEU A 61 -6.91 3.72 -0.34
CA LEU A 61 -6.50 4.62 0.74
C LEU A 61 -6.28 6.04 0.21
N PRO A 62 -6.51 7.08 1.03
CA PRO A 62 -6.29 8.47 0.64
C PRO A 62 -4.82 8.91 0.75
N TYR A 63 -3.88 7.97 0.91
CA TYR A 63 -2.44 8.19 1.03
C TYR A 63 -1.66 7.05 0.37
N ARG A 64 -0.43 7.35 -0.05
CA ARG A 64 0.45 6.38 -0.71
C ARG A 64 0.96 5.34 0.28
N THR A 65 1.19 4.14 -0.26
CA THR A 65 1.73 2.98 0.46
C THR A 65 2.63 2.22 -0.52
N PRO A 66 3.43 1.23 -0.07
CA PRO A 66 4.25 0.39 -0.95
C PRO A 66 3.47 -0.40 -2.02
N TYR A 67 2.14 -0.33 -1.99
CA TYR A 67 1.26 -1.02 -2.93
C TYR A 67 0.78 -0.08 -4.06
N HIS A 68 1.10 1.21 -3.97
CA HIS A 68 0.80 2.23 -4.95
C HIS A 68 1.94 2.31 -5.97
N LEU A 69 1.79 1.58 -7.06
CA LEU A 69 2.82 1.41 -8.07
C LEU A 69 2.54 2.29 -9.30
N PRO A 70 3.55 2.54 -10.15
CA PRO A 70 3.36 3.20 -11.45
C PRO A 70 2.33 2.46 -12.30
N ARG A 71 1.54 3.21 -13.07
CA ARG A 71 0.38 2.66 -13.80
C ARG A 71 0.72 1.58 -14.82
N ASP A 72 1.92 1.65 -15.39
CA ASP A 72 2.41 0.80 -16.46
C ASP A 72 3.15 -0.45 -15.97
N ILE A 73 3.33 -0.62 -14.65
CA ILE A 73 4.04 -1.77 -14.07
C ILE A 73 3.43 -3.12 -14.45
N ALA A 74 2.12 -3.16 -14.71
CA ALA A 74 1.43 -4.38 -15.13
C ALA A 74 2.02 -4.96 -16.42
N ALA A 75 2.43 -4.11 -17.36
CA ALA A 75 3.04 -4.49 -18.62
C ALA A 75 4.59 -4.49 -18.58
N HIS A 76 5.19 -3.70 -17.68
CA HIS A 76 6.62 -3.37 -17.68
C HIS A 76 7.32 -3.81 -16.39
N ARG A 77 7.13 -5.07 -15.95
CA ARG A 77 7.74 -5.58 -14.70
C ARG A 77 9.24 -5.32 -14.59
N ASN A 78 9.97 -5.45 -15.68
CA ASN A 78 11.42 -5.34 -15.72
C ASN A 78 11.95 -3.91 -15.53
N CYS A 79 11.05 -2.92 -15.54
CA CYS A 79 11.38 -1.52 -15.36
C CYS A 79 11.37 -1.06 -13.92
N TYR A 80 10.69 -1.79 -13.04
CA TYR A 80 10.49 -1.40 -11.65
C TYR A 80 10.95 -2.51 -10.72
N SER A 81 11.66 -2.12 -9.67
CA SER A 81 11.98 -3.04 -8.58
C SER A 81 11.92 -2.35 -7.23
N TYR A 82 11.80 -3.13 -6.18
CA TYR A 82 12.03 -2.68 -4.82
C TYR A 82 13.45 -3.02 -4.40
N THR A 83 14.14 -2.06 -3.81
CA THR A 83 15.32 -2.34 -3.01
C THR A 83 14.88 -2.53 -1.56
N LEU A 84 15.17 -3.68 -0.96
CA LEU A 84 14.90 -3.97 0.44
C LEU A 84 16.21 -4.04 1.22
N ARG A 85 16.31 -3.27 2.32
CA ARG A 85 17.51 -3.22 3.17
C ARG A 85 17.15 -3.05 4.63
N THR A 86 17.72 -3.87 5.50
CA THR A 86 17.57 -3.70 6.95
C THR A 86 18.63 -2.75 7.49
N ARG A 87 18.22 -1.74 8.26
CA ARG A 87 19.10 -0.84 9.01
C ARG A 87 18.52 -0.57 10.38
N LEU A 88 19.29 -0.86 11.43
CA LEU A 88 18.92 -0.56 12.83
C LEU A 88 17.52 -1.10 13.23
N GLY A 89 17.16 -2.29 12.75
CA GLY A 89 15.86 -2.92 13.04
C GLY A 89 14.67 -2.37 12.22
N VAL A 90 14.94 -1.49 11.25
CA VAL A 90 13.96 -0.97 10.29
C VAL A 90 14.28 -1.52 8.91
N ILE A 91 13.26 -2.02 8.21
CA ILE A 91 13.40 -2.44 6.82
C ILE A 91 13.06 -1.22 5.94
N LEU A 92 14.03 -0.74 5.18
CA LEU A 92 13.85 0.27 4.16
C LEU A 92 13.43 -0.40 2.86
N MET A 93 12.33 0.08 2.29
CA MET A 93 11.77 -0.39 1.04
C MET A 93 11.70 0.76 0.05
N GLU A 94 12.51 0.69 -1.00
CA GLU A 94 12.72 1.77 -1.95
C GLU A 94 12.26 1.35 -3.34
N LEU A 95 11.23 2.01 -3.88
CA LEU A 95 10.80 1.78 -5.26
C LEU A 95 11.79 2.46 -6.20
N VAL A 96 12.38 1.70 -7.13
CA VAL A 96 13.35 2.20 -8.10
C VAL A 96 12.92 1.88 -9.53
N CYS A 97 13.27 2.78 -10.46
CA CYS A 97 13.17 2.54 -11.89
C CYS A 97 14.54 2.17 -12.46
N ARG A 98 14.60 1.19 -13.37
CA ARG A 98 15.86 0.72 -13.98
C ARG A 98 16.68 1.82 -14.67
N GLU A 99 16.04 2.74 -15.37
CA GLU A 99 16.74 3.81 -16.12
C GLU A 99 17.09 5.04 -15.25
N VAL A 100 16.54 5.15 -14.04
CA VAL A 100 16.83 6.26 -13.11
C VAL A 100 17.86 5.80 -12.09
N ALA A 101 19.13 5.95 -12.44
CA ALA A 101 20.21 5.60 -11.53
C ALA A 101 20.21 6.50 -10.28
N GLY A 102 20.11 5.89 -9.10
CA GLY A 102 20.46 6.51 -7.82
C GLY A 102 19.37 7.31 -7.09
N THR A 103 18.19 7.51 -7.68
CA THR A 103 17.07 8.18 -6.99
C THR A 103 15.85 7.27 -6.91
N PRO A 104 15.45 6.82 -5.70
CA PRO A 104 14.20 6.09 -5.55
C PRO A 104 13.01 7.03 -5.77
N TYR A 105 11.93 6.51 -6.35
CA TYR A 105 10.66 7.25 -6.45
C TYR A 105 10.09 7.53 -5.08
N GLU A 106 10.14 6.52 -4.21
CA GLU A 106 9.52 6.57 -2.90
C GLU A 106 10.25 5.61 -1.96
N THR A 107 10.42 6.04 -0.72
CA THR A 107 11.04 5.25 0.35
C THR A 107 10.02 5.04 1.47
N PHE A 108 9.78 3.78 1.78
CA PHE A 108 8.95 3.35 2.88
C PHE A 108 9.79 2.68 3.96
N GLU A 109 9.40 2.89 5.20
CA GLU A 109 9.98 2.30 6.39
C GLU A 109 9.00 1.24 6.91
N ILE A 110 9.48 0.00 7.02
CA ILE A 110 8.75 -1.09 7.63
C ILE A 110 9.34 -1.32 9.02
N LEU A 111 8.56 -0.97 10.04
CA LEU A 111 8.93 -1.04 11.45
C LEU A 111 8.45 -2.36 12.04
N THR A 112 9.35 -3.08 12.72
CA THR A 112 9.01 -4.31 13.43
C THR A 112 8.70 -3.99 14.89
N ARG A 113 7.50 -4.35 15.38
CA ARG A 113 7.17 -4.25 16.81
C ARG A 113 7.67 -5.47 17.59
N PRO A 114 7.87 -5.35 18.92
CA PRO A 114 8.33 -6.47 19.77
C PRO A 114 7.44 -7.72 19.72
N ASN A 115 6.18 -7.58 19.31
CA ASN A 115 5.26 -8.69 19.13
C ASN A 115 5.27 -9.28 17.70
N GLY A 116 6.28 -8.94 16.89
CA GLY A 116 6.47 -9.46 15.53
C GLY A 116 5.60 -8.82 14.45
N MET A 117 4.79 -7.80 14.78
CA MET A 117 3.95 -7.11 13.79
C MET A 117 4.73 -6.03 13.03
N TYR A 118 4.45 -5.89 11.73
CA TYR A 118 5.07 -4.90 10.88
C TYR A 118 4.14 -3.69 10.62
N PHE A 119 4.70 -2.49 10.67
CA PHE A 119 3.99 -1.23 10.39
C PHE A 119 4.68 -0.48 9.27
N ILE A 120 3.90 0.18 8.41
CA ILE A 120 4.44 0.97 7.31
C ILE A 120 4.40 2.44 7.71
N ALA A 121 5.52 3.13 7.52
CA ALA A 121 5.60 4.58 7.50
C ALA A 121 6.25 5.03 6.19
N ALA A 122 5.89 6.20 5.67
CA ALA A 122 6.70 6.86 4.65
C ALA A 122 7.85 7.59 5.35
N LYS A 123 9.02 7.66 4.71
CA LYS A 123 10.22 8.29 5.30
C LYS A 123 9.91 9.70 5.82
N GLY A 124 10.16 9.93 7.10
CA GLY A 124 9.92 11.22 7.77
C GLY A 124 8.45 11.55 8.09
N GLN A 125 7.53 10.59 7.98
CA GLN A 125 6.14 10.74 8.38
C GLN A 125 5.80 10.00 9.67
N GLN A 126 4.77 10.49 10.35
CA GLN A 126 4.23 9.85 11.55
C GLN A 126 3.56 8.52 11.17
N GLU A 127 3.78 7.49 11.98
CA GLU A 127 3.20 6.15 11.82
C GLU A 127 1.70 6.21 11.54
N VAL A 128 1.27 5.73 10.36
CA VAL A 128 -0.15 5.60 10.03
C VAL A 128 -0.64 4.26 10.56
N ARG A 129 -1.07 4.27 11.83
CA ARG A 129 -1.49 3.08 12.59
C ARG A 129 -2.61 2.27 11.94
N GLU A 130 -3.37 2.89 11.03
CA GLU A 130 -4.52 2.26 10.40
C GLU A 130 -4.13 1.19 9.38
N PHE A 131 -2.99 1.32 8.68
CA PHE A 131 -2.56 0.38 7.64
C PHE A 131 -1.26 -0.32 8.04
N ARG A 132 -1.37 -1.62 8.33
CA ARG A 132 -0.27 -2.44 8.85
C ARG A 132 0.04 -3.59 7.90
N ILE A 133 1.32 -3.97 7.80
CA ILE A 133 1.71 -5.24 7.19
C ILE A 133 1.35 -6.31 8.19
N VAL A 134 0.32 -7.07 7.83
CA VAL A 134 -0.23 -8.07 8.72
C VAL A 134 0.52 -9.37 8.53
N HIS A 135 0.99 -9.65 7.31
CA HIS A 135 1.55 -10.94 6.97
C HIS A 135 2.68 -10.89 5.94
N VAL A 136 3.71 -11.69 6.21
CA VAL A 136 4.78 -12.07 5.28
C VAL A 136 4.68 -13.58 5.11
N MET A 137 4.54 -14.05 3.88
CA MET A 137 4.53 -15.47 3.53
C MET A 137 5.63 -15.74 2.51
N GLN A 138 6.50 -16.68 2.82
CA GLN A 138 7.44 -17.20 1.84
C GLN A 138 6.72 -18.16 0.89
N LEU A 139 6.64 -17.80 -0.40
CA LEU A 139 6.02 -18.63 -1.44
C LEU A 139 7.01 -19.66 -2.00
N THR A 140 8.24 -19.20 -2.26
CA THR A 140 9.39 -20.02 -2.69
C THR A 140 10.65 -19.53 -2.00
N LYS A 141 11.81 -20.11 -2.31
CA LYS A 141 13.09 -19.61 -1.77
C LYS A 141 13.30 -18.13 -2.09
N THR A 142 12.88 -17.65 -3.27
CA THR A 142 13.14 -16.30 -3.78
C THR A 142 11.90 -15.41 -3.83
N MET A 143 10.70 -15.95 -3.55
CA MET A 143 9.45 -15.22 -3.64
C MET A 143 8.77 -15.05 -2.28
N VAL A 144 8.34 -13.84 -2.01
CA VAL A 144 7.59 -13.48 -0.80
C VAL A 144 6.30 -12.77 -1.14
N LEU A 145 5.26 -13.06 -0.37
CA LEU A 145 3.98 -12.39 -0.39
C LEU A 145 3.85 -11.51 0.85
N LEU A 146 3.63 -10.23 0.63
CA LEU A 146 3.28 -9.24 1.64
C LEU A 146 1.79 -8.93 1.55
N VAL A 147 1.09 -9.02 2.68
CA VAL A 147 -0.30 -8.59 2.79
C VAL A 147 -0.42 -7.53 3.88
N SER A 148 -0.96 -6.38 3.51
CA SER A 148 -1.31 -5.30 4.43
C SER A 148 -2.80 -5.04 4.44
N CYS A 149 -3.32 -4.58 5.57
CA CYS A 149 -4.73 -4.24 5.70
C CYS A 149 -4.92 -2.96 6.48
N ALA A 150 -6.01 -2.26 6.16
CA ALA A 150 -6.57 -1.26 7.04
C ALA A 150 -7.61 -1.87 7.99
N THR A 151 -7.89 -1.15 9.08
CA THR A 151 -9.08 -1.37 9.91
C THR A 151 -10.38 -1.08 9.13
N LYS A 152 -10.31 -0.20 8.13
CA LYS A 152 -11.39 0.10 7.18
C LYS A 152 -11.78 -1.14 6.35
N ARG A 153 -13.08 -1.32 6.10
CA ARG A 153 -13.63 -2.47 5.37
C ARG A 153 -13.01 -2.62 3.98
N ARG A 154 -12.66 -3.86 3.61
CA ARG A 154 -12.17 -4.27 2.27
C ARG A 154 -10.91 -3.54 1.78
N THR A 155 -10.22 -2.79 2.64
CA THR A 155 -9.00 -2.08 2.28
C THR A 155 -7.79 -2.97 2.60
N TYR A 156 -7.23 -3.60 1.58
CA TYR A 156 -6.03 -4.43 1.69
C TYR A 156 -5.08 -4.18 0.51
N GLY A 157 -3.80 -4.38 0.77
CA GLY A 157 -2.75 -4.36 -0.24
C GLY A 157 -2.10 -5.74 -0.32
N VAL A 158 -1.78 -6.16 -1.54
CA VAL A 158 -1.04 -7.38 -1.83
C VAL A 158 0.20 -7.01 -2.62
N LEU A 159 1.34 -7.57 -2.26
CA LEU A 159 2.57 -7.41 -3.02
C LEU A 159 3.32 -8.73 -3.02
N VAL A 160 3.55 -9.28 -4.20
CA VAL A 160 4.41 -10.46 -4.39
C VAL A 160 5.71 -9.99 -5.00
N LEU A 161 6.79 -10.23 -4.27
CA LEU A 161 8.13 -9.83 -4.63
C LEU A 161 8.97 -11.05 -4.97
N ASN A 162 9.70 -11.01 -6.08
CA ASN A 162 10.66 -12.04 -6.47
C ASN A 162 12.03 -11.42 -6.66
N ARG A 163 13.05 -11.97 -5.99
CA ARG A 163 14.44 -11.56 -6.15
C ARG A 163 15.23 -12.37 -7.16
N ALA A 164 14.67 -13.49 -7.65
CA ALA A 164 15.28 -14.20 -8.77
C ALA A 164 15.35 -13.24 -9.97
N PRO A 165 16.28 -13.45 -10.91
CA PRO A 165 16.24 -12.75 -12.19
C PRO A 165 14.80 -12.80 -12.73
N PRO A 166 14.33 -11.72 -13.38
CA PRO A 166 13.01 -11.72 -13.97
C PRO A 166 13.01 -12.69 -15.15
N ASP A 167 12.88 -13.97 -14.87
CA ASP A 167 12.68 -15.01 -15.86
C ASP A 167 11.34 -14.71 -16.55
N ALA A 168 11.18 -15.14 -17.79
CA ALA A 168 9.92 -15.09 -18.52
C ALA A 168 8.90 -16.09 -17.93
N GLU A 169 8.65 -16.01 -16.63
CA GLU A 169 7.58 -16.74 -15.97
C GLU A 169 6.25 -16.30 -16.55
N ASP A 170 5.53 -17.27 -17.11
CA ASP A 170 4.17 -17.11 -17.62
C ASP A 170 3.22 -16.68 -16.49
N GLU A 171 2.35 -15.71 -16.76
CA GLU A 171 1.40 -15.18 -15.76
C GLU A 171 0.51 -16.28 -15.16
N GLY A 172 0.14 -17.28 -15.95
CA GLY A 172 -0.66 -18.41 -15.51
C GLY A 172 0.10 -19.31 -14.54
N GLN A 173 1.41 -19.51 -14.74
CA GLN A 173 2.26 -20.26 -13.81
C GLN A 173 2.41 -19.52 -12.49
N VAL A 174 2.68 -18.21 -12.53
CA VAL A 174 2.78 -17.35 -11.35
C VAL A 174 1.48 -17.38 -10.55
N ARG A 175 0.34 -17.21 -11.21
CA ARG A 175 -0.99 -17.26 -10.57
C ARG A 175 -1.22 -18.60 -9.87
N LYS A 176 -0.99 -19.73 -10.56
CA LYS A 176 -1.12 -21.07 -9.97
C LYS A 176 -0.20 -21.27 -8.77
N LEU A 177 1.03 -20.77 -8.84
CA LEU A 177 1.99 -20.84 -7.75
C LEU A 177 1.47 -20.10 -6.51
N ILE A 178 1.02 -18.85 -6.67
CA ILE A 178 0.46 -18.04 -5.58
C ILE A 178 -0.77 -18.75 -4.99
N GLU A 179 -1.73 -19.12 -5.83
CA GLU A 179 -2.99 -19.74 -5.40
C GLU A 179 -2.75 -21.08 -4.67
N SER A 180 -1.76 -21.87 -5.07
CA SER A 180 -1.44 -23.15 -4.43
C SER A 180 -0.93 -23.03 -3.00
N LYS A 181 -0.41 -21.86 -2.61
CA LYS A 181 0.14 -21.58 -1.27
C LYS A 181 -0.86 -20.88 -0.36
N LEU A 182 -1.85 -20.20 -0.93
CA LEU A 182 -2.88 -19.51 -0.19
C LEU A 182 -3.92 -20.50 0.36
N PRO A 183 -4.23 -20.46 1.66
CA PRO A 183 -5.25 -21.34 2.23
C PRO A 183 -6.65 -20.96 1.71
N ASP A 184 -7.56 -21.93 1.62
CA ASP A 184 -8.99 -21.63 1.43
C ASP A 184 -9.51 -20.91 2.71
N PRO A 185 -10.30 -19.81 2.61
CA PRO A 185 -10.83 -19.20 1.39
C PRO A 185 -10.01 -18.04 0.81
N LEU A 186 -8.84 -17.70 1.36
CA LEU A 186 -8.06 -16.52 0.95
C LEU A 186 -7.87 -16.39 -0.57
N TYR A 187 -7.48 -17.49 -1.23
CA TYR A 187 -7.19 -17.47 -2.67
C TYR A 187 -8.41 -17.05 -3.52
N ARG A 188 -9.64 -17.27 -3.04
CA ARG A 188 -10.88 -16.86 -3.72
C ARG A 188 -11.24 -15.40 -3.50
N TRP A 189 -10.77 -14.83 -2.39
CA TRP A 189 -11.14 -13.47 -1.97
C TRP A 189 -10.10 -12.43 -2.39
N MET A 190 -8.84 -12.84 -2.52
CA MET A 190 -7.75 -11.96 -2.91
C MET A 190 -7.82 -11.68 -4.41
N ASN A 191 -8.13 -10.43 -4.75
CA ASN A 191 -7.93 -9.90 -6.08
C ASN A 191 -6.52 -9.33 -6.18
N TYR A 192 -5.81 -9.65 -7.25
CA TYR A 192 -4.48 -9.14 -7.54
C TYR A 192 -4.20 -9.21 -9.04
N THR A 193 -3.32 -8.32 -9.50
CA THR A 193 -2.82 -8.28 -10.86
C THR A 193 -1.45 -8.93 -10.89
N VAL A 194 -1.25 -9.91 -11.78
CA VAL A 194 0.08 -10.47 -12.08
C VAL A 194 0.73 -9.55 -13.12
N THR A 195 2.01 -9.26 -12.95
CA THR A 195 2.77 -8.40 -13.87
C THR A 195 3.43 -9.26 -14.96
N SER A 196 3.38 -8.78 -16.20
CA SER A 196 4.02 -9.45 -17.33
C SER A 196 5.52 -9.12 -17.37
N ALA A 197 6.33 -10.11 -17.74
CA ALA A 197 7.67 -9.82 -18.22
C ALA A 197 7.53 -9.01 -19.51
N GLY A 198 7.93 -7.73 -19.46
CA GLY A 198 8.01 -6.89 -20.66
C GLY A 198 8.92 -7.54 -21.71
N SER A 199 8.73 -7.17 -22.99
CA SER A 199 9.54 -7.75 -24.08
C SER A 199 11.03 -7.43 -23.92
N ASP A 200 11.90 -8.38 -24.27
CA ASP A 200 13.34 -8.14 -24.30
C ASP A 200 13.68 -6.91 -25.18
N GLY A 201 14.35 -5.92 -24.59
CA GLY A 201 14.73 -4.67 -25.26
C GLY A 201 13.77 -3.49 -25.06
N GLU A 202 12.73 -3.65 -24.23
CA GLU A 202 11.82 -2.57 -23.87
C GLU A 202 12.56 -1.44 -23.11
N ARG A 203 12.34 -0.20 -23.53
CA ARG A 203 12.85 1.00 -22.84
C ARG A 203 11.90 1.40 -21.73
N CYS A 204 12.42 1.56 -20.53
CA CYS A 204 11.64 1.88 -19.35
C CYS A 204 11.27 3.35 -19.31
N ARG A 205 10.00 3.66 -19.49
CA ARG A 205 9.50 5.03 -19.36
C ARG A 205 9.30 5.36 -17.88
N CYS A 206 10.39 5.77 -17.24
CA CYS A 206 10.43 6.13 -15.83
C CYS A 206 9.72 7.46 -15.49
N GLY A 207 8.48 7.66 -15.96
CA GLY A 207 7.64 8.80 -15.58
C GLY A 207 7.07 8.64 -14.16
N ASN A 208 6.78 9.76 -13.48
CA ASN A 208 6.05 9.78 -12.20
C ASN A 208 4.53 9.55 -12.41
N ASP A 209 4.16 8.61 -13.27
CA ASP A 209 2.76 8.35 -13.64
C ASP A 209 2.12 7.37 -12.66
N PHE A 210 1.96 7.86 -11.43
CA PHE A 210 1.19 7.17 -10.40
C PHE A 210 -0.31 7.43 -10.57
N VAL A 211 -1.13 6.67 -9.85
CA VAL A 211 -2.57 6.90 -9.83
C VAL A 211 -2.88 8.29 -9.22
N LEU A 212 -3.19 9.26 -10.08
CA LEU A 212 -3.41 10.69 -9.80
C LEU A 212 -4.35 11.03 -8.61
N ASN A 213 -5.24 10.12 -8.19
CA ASN A 213 -6.19 10.40 -7.12
C ASN A 213 -5.55 10.62 -5.73
N LEU A 214 -4.28 10.27 -5.56
CA LEU A 214 -3.58 10.39 -4.26
C LEU A 214 -2.80 11.69 -4.09
N ASP A 215 -2.25 12.25 -5.17
CA ASP A 215 -1.37 13.43 -5.10
C ASP A 215 -2.14 14.69 -4.67
N ALA A 216 -3.45 14.77 -4.96
CA ALA A 216 -4.30 15.87 -4.53
C ALA A 216 -4.47 15.95 -3.00
N HIS A 217 -4.42 14.80 -2.30
CA HIS A 217 -4.64 14.75 -0.85
C HIS A 217 -3.36 14.94 -0.03
N TYR A 218 -2.19 14.67 -0.62
CA TYR A 218 -0.88 14.84 0.01
C TYR A 218 -0.44 16.30 0.12
N ASP A 219 -1.02 17.19 -0.70
CA ASP A 219 -0.63 18.59 -0.78
C ASP A 219 -1.33 19.50 0.25
N LYS A 220 -1.52 19.00 1.47
CA LYS A 220 -2.00 19.80 2.61
C LYS A 220 -1.12 21.04 2.85
N ARG A 221 0.16 20.99 2.47
CA ARG A 221 1.07 22.15 2.48
C ARG A 221 0.65 23.22 1.47
N LYS A 222 0.28 22.88 0.24
CA LYS A 222 -0.26 23.86 -0.72
C LYS A 222 -1.61 24.42 -0.26
N GLY A 223 -2.46 23.57 0.34
CA GLY A 223 -3.71 24.03 0.96
C GLY A 223 -3.47 25.03 2.11
N PHE A 224 -2.53 24.75 3.00
CA PHE A 224 -2.15 25.66 4.09
C PHE A 224 -1.56 26.97 3.57
N VAL A 225 -0.70 26.91 2.55
CA VAL A 225 -0.14 28.10 1.90
C VAL A 225 -1.23 28.96 1.27
N LEU A 226 -2.20 28.35 0.57
CA LEU A 226 -3.34 29.07 -0.01
C LEU A 226 -4.21 29.74 1.06
N VAL A 227 -4.51 29.04 2.14
CA VAL A 227 -5.30 29.58 3.26
C VAL A 227 -4.56 30.71 3.97
N THR A 228 -3.25 30.56 4.20
CA THR A 228 -2.44 31.63 4.83
C THR A 228 -2.27 32.83 3.91
N LEU A 229 -2.14 32.62 2.59
CA LEU A 229 -2.08 33.70 1.61
C LEU A 229 -3.42 34.47 1.54
N ALA A 230 -4.54 33.76 1.54
CA ALA A 230 -5.87 34.37 1.59
C ALA A 230 -6.07 35.18 2.89
N ALA A 231 -5.69 34.62 4.04
CA ALA A 231 -5.80 35.31 5.33
C ALA A 231 -4.95 36.59 5.39
N THR A 232 -3.72 36.55 4.84
CA THR A 232 -2.84 37.72 4.77
C THR A 232 -3.34 38.81 3.83
N ILE A 233 -3.93 38.46 2.69
CA ILE A 233 -4.59 39.42 1.79
C ILE A 233 -5.75 40.12 2.50
N VAL A 234 -6.59 39.36 3.21
CA VAL A 234 -7.72 39.92 3.96
C VAL A 234 -7.23 40.87 5.06
N LEU A 235 -6.22 40.47 5.83
CA LEU A 235 -5.62 41.32 6.86
C LEU A 235 -5.03 42.61 6.31
N LEU A 236 -4.32 42.56 5.18
CA LEU A 236 -3.78 43.74 4.51
C LEU A 236 -4.90 44.66 3.99
N GLY A 237 -5.99 44.07 3.48
CA GLY A 237 -7.18 44.82 3.07
C GLY A 237 -7.83 45.56 4.24
N VAL A 238 -8.02 44.88 5.37
CA VAL A 238 -8.59 45.45 6.61
C VAL A 238 -7.71 46.58 7.16
N VAL A 239 -6.40 46.38 7.25
CA VAL A 239 -5.46 47.42 7.70
C VAL A 239 -5.49 48.64 6.79
N LYS A 240 -5.57 48.45 5.46
CA LYS A 240 -5.64 49.54 4.49
C LYS A 240 -6.94 50.34 4.59
N ILE A 241 -8.05 49.68 4.92
CA ILE A 241 -9.34 50.35 5.16
C ILE A 241 -9.29 51.13 6.48
N LEU A 242 -8.80 50.52 7.57
CA LEU A 242 -8.64 51.19 8.87
C LEU A 242 -7.76 52.44 8.78
N LYS A 243 -6.66 52.38 8.02
CA LYS A 243 -5.80 53.55 7.74
C LYS A 243 -6.44 54.67 6.93
N ARG A 244 -7.59 54.45 6.30
CA ARG A 244 -8.35 55.48 5.58
C ARG A 244 -9.40 56.16 6.46
N PHE A 245 -9.76 55.54 7.58
CA PHE A 245 -10.76 56.05 8.52
C PHE A 245 -10.14 56.66 9.80
N LEU A 246 -8.85 56.42 10.04
CA LEU A 246 -7.96 57.14 10.97
C LEU A 246 -7.17 58.20 10.21
#